data_AF-A0A941YJX2-F1
#
_entry.id   AF-A0A941YJX2-F1
#
_cell.length_a   1.000
_cell.length_b   1.000
_cell.length_c   1.000
_cell.angle_alpha   90.00
_cell.angle_beta   90.00
_cell.angle_gamma   90.00
#
_symmetry.space_group_name_H-M   'P 1'
#
loop_
_entity.id
_entity.type
_entity.pdbx_description
1 polymer ?
#
loop_
_entity_poly.entity_id
_entity_poly.type
_entity_poly.pdbx_seq_one_letter_code
_entity_poly.pdbx_strand_id
1 'polypeptide(L)'
;MNTSTHNLSVPRPVISRLSDIMSHIPRYSFEGSARLAADTGISRSTIYRLMKGHRGPSATSVRLITDAIRRETKLPIEPWDIFAEDGRFNTKFVCDLFPECRGCMPEVAYDRFGNLTPAFIGIQAGKWVCAQYPYGFGVTMGGQWR
;
A
#
# COMPACT_ATOMS: atom_id res chain seq x y z
N MET A 1 -27.74 -22.33 -29.33
CA MET A 1 -27.05 -22.59 -28.06
C MET A 1 -25.94 -21.55 -27.94
N ASN A 2 -26.07 -20.57 -27.04
CA ASN A 2 -25.01 -19.58 -26.85
C ASN A 2 -23.93 -20.15 -25.94
N THR A 3 -22.73 -20.31 -26.46
CA THR A 3 -21.52 -20.54 -25.68
C THR A 3 -21.20 -19.27 -24.91
N SER A 4 -21.62 -19.21 -23.65
CA SER A 4 -21.16 -18.21 -22.70
C SER A 4 -19.64 -18.31 -22.56
N THR A 5 -18.91 -17.45 -23.24
CA THR A 5 -17.48 -17.27 -23.04
C THR A 5 -17.27 -16.81 -21.62
N HIS A 6 -16.79 -17.72 -20.76
CA HIS A 6 -16.26 -17.36 -19.45
C HIS A 6 -15.09 -16.41 -19.69
N ASN A 7 -15.37 -15.12 -19.56
CA ASN A 7 -14.41 -14.06 -19.70
C ASN A 7 -13.49 -14.15 -18.46
N LEU A 8 -12.41 -14.94 -18.58
CA LEU A 8 -11.42 -15.14 -17.54
C LEU A 8 -10.81 -13.78 -17.23
N SER A 9 -11.33 -13.13 -16.17
CA SER A 9 -10.91 -11.80 -15.77
C SER A 9 -9.41 -11.83 -15.49
N VAL A 10 -8.65 -11.08 -16.29
CA VAL A 10 -7.21 -10.90 -16.11
C VAL A 10 -6.95 -10.56 -14.63
N PRO A 11 -6.08 -11.31 -13.92
CA PRO A 11 -5.82 -11.05 -12.51
C PRO A 11 -5.42 -9.59 -12.31
N ARG A 12 -6.22 -8.86 -11.50
CA ARG A 12 -5.92 -7.46 -11.22
C ARG A 12 -4.66 -7.39 -10.34
N PRO A 13 -3.75 -6.43 -10.59
CA PRO A 13 -2.55 -6.30 -9.79
C PRO A 13 -2.92 -5.75 -8.41
N VAL A 14 -2.68 -6.55 -7.36
CA VAL A 14 -2.90 -6.13 -5.97
C VAL A 14 -1.92 -5.04 -5.60
N ILE A 15 -2.44 -3.84 -5.32
CA ILE A 15 -1.63 -2.69 -4.93
C ILE A 15 -1.50 -2.67 -3.41
N SER A 16 -0.29 -2.39 -2.93
CA SER A 16 0.07 -2.41 -1.51
C SER A 16 0.34 -1.00 -1.00
N ARG A 17 -0.22 -0.69 0.16
CA ARG A 17 0.09 0.48 1.00
C ARG A 17 0.91 0.11 2.22
N LEU A 18 1.39 -1.13 2.34
CA LEU A 18 1.97 -1.62 3.59
C LEU A 18 3.17 -0.77 4.04
N SER A 19 4.08 -0.39 3.14
CA SER A 19 5.18 0.55 3.43
C SER A 19 4.70 1.91 3.92
N ASP A 20 3.62 2.39 3.31
CA ASP A 20 3.11 3.74 3.47
C ASP A 20 2.45 3.87 4.84
N ILE A 21 1.60 2.90 5.18
CA ILE A 21 1.01 2.68 6.50
C ILE A 21 2.09 2.52 7.58
N MET A 22 3.15 1.74 7.32
CA MET A 22 4.24 1.56 8.27
C MET A 22 5.00 2.88 8.57
N SER A 23 5.10 3.80 7.60
CA SER A 23 5.74 5.10 7.81
C SER A 23 4.99 6.00 8.81
N HIS A 24 3.69 5.78 8.99
CA HIS A 24 2.86 6.49 9.98
C HIS A 24 2.90 5.85 11.38
N ILE A 25 3.59 4.72 11.56
CA ILE A 25 3.57 3.95 12.81
C ILE A 25 4.99 3.97 13.41
N PRO A 26 5.24 4.70 14.52
CA PRO A 26 6.59 4.85 15.08
C PRO A 26 7.30 3.53 15.36
N ARG A 27 6.57 2.47 15.76
CA ARG A 27 7.11 1.10 15.90
C ARG A 27 7.68 0.52 14.61
N TYR A 28 7.10 0.84 13.45
CA TYR A 28 7.55 0.32 12.16
C TYR A 28 8.42 1.31 11.37
N SER A 29 8.61 2.55 11.86
CA SER A 29 9.56 3.51 11.28
C SER A 29 11.03 3.07 11.42
N PHE A 30 11.38 2.37 12.51
CA PHE A 30 12.70 1.78 12.74
C PHE A 30 12.64 0.25 12.58
N GLU A 31 13.55 -0.31 11.77
CA GLU A 31 13.62 -1.73 11.41
C GLU A 31 12.31 -2.32 10.86
N GLY A 32 11.46 -1.50 10.23
CA GLY A 32 10.04 -1.80 9.99
C GLY A 32 9.71 -3.20 9.48
N SER A 33 10.34 -3.64 8.39
CA SER A 33 10.07 -4.95 7.79
C SER A 33 10.56 -6.13 8.65
N ALA A 34 11.60 -5.93 9.45
CA ALA A 34 12.09 -6.90 10.42
C ALA A 34 11.19 -6.99 11.66
N ARG A 35 10.67 -5.84 12.11
CA ARG A 35 9.81 -5.70 13.29
C ARG A 35 8.40 -6.19 13.02
N LEU A 36 7.81 -5.83 11.87
CA LEU A 36 6.54 -6.39 11.41
C LEU A 36 6.63 -7.91 11.15
N ALA A 37 7.76 -8.40 10.63
CA ALA A 37 7.99 -9.84 10.48
C ALA A 37 7.97 -10.57 11.84
N ALA A 38 8.59 -10.00 12.88
CA ALA A 38 8.51 -10.55 14.24
C ALA A 38 7.08 -10.50 14.81
N ASP A 39 6.37 -9.38 14.62
CA ASP A 39 5.02 -9.15 15.16
C ASP A 39 3.91 -10.00 14.48
N THR A 40 4.19 -10.54 13.28
CA THR A 40 3.27 -11.36 12.47
C THR A 40 3.68 -12.82 12.34
N GLY A 41 4.94 -13.17 12.65
CA GLY A 41 5.52 -14.48 12.35
C GLY A 41 5.82 -14.73 10.85
N ILE A 42 5.61 -13.74 9.98
CA ILE A 42 5.85 -13.84 8.54
C ILE A 42 7.32 -13.56 8.24
N SER A 43 7.95 -14.32 7.33
CA SER A 43 9.36 -14.10 6.98
C SER A 43 9.62 -12.71 6.38
N ARG A 44 10.75 -12.08 6.75
CA ARG A 44 11.15 -10.74 6.28
C ARG A 44 11.09 -10.59 4.76
N SER A 45 11.58 -11.59 4.01
CA SER A 45 11.55 -11.63 2.55
C SER A 45 10.13 -11.72 1.96
N THR A 46 9.16 -12.20 2.74
CA THR A 46 7.74 -12.18 2.34
C THR A 46 7.14 -10.81 2.62
N ILE A 47 7.33 -10.24 3.81
CA ILE A 47 6.92 -8.86 4.13
C ILE A 47 7.46 -7.87 3.07
N TYR A 48 8.74 -7.94 2.74
CA TYR A 48 9.36 -7.08 1.71
C TYR A 48 8.68 -7.21 0.33
N ARG A 49 8.36 -8.44 -0.12
CA ARG A 49 7.66 -8.66 -1.40
C ARG A 49 6.22 -8.16 -1.37
N LEU A 50 5.54 -8.22 -0.21
CA LEU A 50 4.20 -7.65 -0.03
C LEU A 50 4.23 -6.11 0.01
N MET A 51 5.25 -5.49 0.63
CA MET A 51 5.43 -4.03 0.60
C MET A 51 5.66 -3.51 -0.82
N LYS A 52 6.37 -4.27 -1.67
CA LYS A 52 6.65 -3.88 -3.07
C LYS A 52 5.57 -4.30 -4.07
N GLY A 53 4.45 -4.90 -3.63
CA GLY A 53 3.42 -5.42 -4.54
C GLY A 53 3.88 -6.57 -5.46
N HIS A 54 5.07 -7.13 -5.26
CA HIS A 54 5.66 -8.18 -6.11
C HIS A 54 4.96 -9.54 -5.97
N ARG A 55 4.04 -9.69 -5.02
CA ARG A 55 3.27 -10.91 -4.76
C ARG A 55 1.91 -10.54 -4.15
N GLY A 56 0.82 -11.13 -4.65
CA GLY A 56 -0.47 -11.08 -3.98
C GLY A 56 -0.39 -11.73 -2.58
N PRO A 57 -0.93 -11.10 -1.53
CA PRO A 57 -0.91 -11.69 -0.19
C PRO A 57 -1.89 -12.87 -0.09
N SER A 58 -1.53 -13.91 0.67
CA SER A 58 -2.51 -14.93 1.07
C SER A 58 -3.46 -14.37 2.12
N ALA A 59 -4.68 -14.92 2.24
CA ALA A 59 -5.65 -14.50 3.25
C ALA A 59 -5.06 -14.52 4.68
N THR A 60 -4.24 -15.52 5.01
CA THR A 60 -3.50 -15.60 6.28
C THR A 60 -2.52 -14.43 6.45
N SER A 61 -1.79 -14.04 5.39
CA SER A 61 -0.87 -12.91 5.43
C SER A 61 -1.62 -11.59 5.63
N VAL A 62 -2.72 -11.39 4.89
CA VAL A 62 -3.60 -10.22 5.02
C VAL A 62 -4.09 -10.10 6.47
N ARG A 63 -4.65 -11.17 7.03
CA ARG A 63 -5.17 -11.18 8.41
C ARG A 63 -4.07 -10.84 9.41
N LEU A 64 -2.95 -11.57 9.41
CA LEU A 64 -1.86 -11.36 10.38
C LEU A 64 -1.28 -9.94 10.33
N ILE A 65 -1.09 -9.39 9.14
CA ILE A 65 -0.59 -8.01 8.95
C ILE A 65 -1.63 -6.99 9.45
N THR A 66 -2.91 -7.17 9.11
CA THR A 66 -4.00 -6.29 9.56
C THR A 66 -4.11 -6.31 11.09
N ASP A 67 -4.09 -7.50 11.71
CA ASP A 67 -4.13 -7.68 13.16
C ASP A 67 -2.94 -7.01 13.85
N ALA A 68 -1.72 -7.14 13.30
CA ALA A 68 -0.52 -6.51 13.85
C ALA A 68 -0.54 -4.97 13.74
N ILE A 69 -1.11 -4.43 12.66
CA ILE A 69 -1.30 -2.98 12.48
C ILE A 69 -2.36 -2.45 13.45
N ARG A 70 -3.55 -3.06 13.49
CA ARG A 70 -4.63 -2.72 14.43
C ARG A 70 -4.18 -2.76 15.89
N ARG A 71 -3.41 -3.79 16.27
CA ARG A 71 -2.86 -3.95 17.61
C ARG A 71 -1.94 -2.80 18.00
N GLU A 72 -1.18 -2.26 17.07
CA GLU A 72 -0.25 -1.15 17.30
C GLU A 72 -0.95 0.22 17.29
N THR A 73 -1.77 0.49 16.28
CA THR A 73 -2.40 1.80 16.10
C THR A 73 -3.64 2.02 16.96
N LYS A 74 -4.31 0.94 17.37
CA LYS A 74 -5.68 0.93 17.95
C LYS A 74 -6.76 1.48 17.00
N LEU A 75 -6.45 1.63 15.71
CA LEU A 75 -7.37 2.15 14.69
C LEU A 75 -8.10 1.02 13.95
N PRO A 76 -9.34 1.23 13.47
CA PRO A 76 -10.13 0.25 12.73
C PRO A 76 -9.69 0.15 11.25
N ILE A 77 -8.39 -0.06 11.01
CA ILE A 77 -7.81 -0.19 9.66
C ILE A 77 -8.31 -1.50 9.04
N GLU A 78 -8.97 -1.45 7.89
CA GLU A 78 -9.44 -2.65 7.19
C GLU A 78 -8.35 -3.26 6.28
N PRO A 79 -8.44 -4.56 5.92
CA PRO A 79 -7.59 -5.17 4.91
C PRO A 79 -7.48 -4.35 3.62
N TRP A 80 -8.60 -3.76 3.20
CA TRP A 80 -8.76 -2.94 1.99
C TRP A 80 -8.13 -1.55 2.08
N ASP A 81 -7.66 -1.13 3.26
CA ASP A 81 -6.82 0.06 3.43
C ASP A 81 -5.33 -0.26 3.20
N ILE A 82 -4.94 -1.54 3.35
CA ILE A 82 -3.55 -2.01 3.22
C ILE A 82 -3.29 -2.61 1.82
N PHE A 83 -4.23 -3.41 1.30
CA PHE A 83 -4.13 -4.11 0.01
C PHE A 83 -5.42 -3.93 -0.79
N ALA A 84 -5.36 -3.51 -2.05
CA ALA A 84 -6.54 -3.24 -2.85
C ALA A 84 -6.40 -3.61 -4.34
N GLU A 85 -7.47 -4.15 -4.93
CA GLU A 85 -7.75 -4.15 -6.38
C GLU A 85 -6.52 -4.47 -7.25
N ASP A 86 -6.12 -3.66 -8.24
CA ASP A 86 -6.70 -2.43 -8.79
C ASP A 86 -6.63 -1.11 -7.99
N GLY A 87 -6.05 -1.12 -6.79
CA GLY A 87 -5.66 0.12 -6.08
C GLY A 87 -6.79 1.03 -5.60
N ARG A 88 -8.04 0.56 -5.61
CA ARG A 88 -9.18 1.22 -4.97
C ARG A 88 -9.23 0.88 -3.48
N PHE A 89 -8.49 1.64 -2.69
CA PHE A 89 -8.50 1.51 -1.23
C PHE A 89 -9.77 2.11 -0.62
N ASN A 90 -10.18 1.57 0.54
CA ASN A 90 -11.35 2.05 1.30
C ASN A 90 -11.17 3.54 1.70
N THR A 91 -10.01 3.89 2.26
CA THR A 91 -9.63 5.28 2.52
C THR A 91 -8.86 5.88 1.33
N LYS A 92 -9.29 7.03 0.80
CA LYS A 92 -8.72 7.61 -0.43
C LYS A 92 -7.24 7.99 -0.32
N PHE A 93 -6.85 8.71 0.72
CA PHE A 93 -5.45 9.10 0.96
C PHE A 93 -4.91 8.38 2.19
N VAL A 94 -3.67 7.87 2.13
CA VAL A 94 -3.14 7.04 3.22
C VAL A 94 -3.00 7.81 4.55
N CYS A 95 -2.73 9.11 4.50
CA CYS A 95 -2.65 9.94 5.71
C CYS A 95 -3.99 10.09 6.43
N ASP A 96 -5.12 10.02 5.71
CA ASP A 96 -6.46 10.14 6.31
C ASP A 96 -6.78 8.93 7.24
N LEU A 97 -6.01 7.84 7.16
CA LEU A 97 -6.08 6.71 8.11
C LEU A 97 -5.57 7.07 9.52
N PHE A 98 -4.76 8.13 9.66
CA PHE A 98 -4.00 8.43 10.87
C PHE A 98 -4.38 9.82 11.41
N PRO A 99 -5.23 9.92 12.45
CA PRO A 99 -5.72 11.22 12.95
C PRO A 99 -4.64 12.21 13.39
N GLU A 100 -3.48 11.72 13.82
CA GLU A 100 -2.33 12.56 14.21
C GLU A 100 -1.50 13.06 13.01
N CYS A 101 -1.70 12.48 11.82
CA CYS A 101 -0.98 12.91 10.63
C CYS A 101 -1.61 14.16 10.02
N ARG A 102 -0.89 15.29 10.11
CA ARG A 102 -1.28 16.57 9.50
C ARG A 102 -1.11 16.62 7.97
N GLY A 103 -0.95 15.46 7.33
CA GLY A 103 -0.51 15.29 5.95
C GLY A 103 1.02 15.29 5.83
N CYS A 104 1.59 14.18 5.37
CA CYS A 104 3.01 14.05 5.04
C CYS A 104 3.21 13.75 3.55
N MET A 105 4.47 13.69 3.12
CA MET A 105 4.90 13.06 1.88
C MET A 105 5.76 11.84 2.22
N PRO A 106 5.71 10.74 1.42
CA PRO A 106 6.58 9.60 1.64
C PRO A 106 8.02 9.93 1.26
N GLU A 107 8.99 9.20 1.82
CA GLU A 107 10.43 9.41 1.55
C GLU A 107 10.75 9.38 0.03
N VAL A 108 10.12 8.47 -0.72
CA VAL A 108 10.29 8.33 -2.18
C VAL A 108 9.74 9.51 -3.00
N ALA A 109 9.02 10.44 -2.37
CA ALA A 109 8.65 11.69 -3.01
C ALA A 109 9.84 12.61 -3.23
N TYR A 110 10.96 12.41 -2.54
CA TYR A 110 12.15 13.24 -2.63
C TYR A 110 13.32 12.49 -3.26
N ASP A 111 14.11 13.19 -4.07
CA ASP A 111 15.41 12.71 -4.53
C ASP A 111 16.50 12.94 -3.46
N ARG A 112 17.73 12.50 -3.75
CA ARG A 112 18.89 12.66 -2.84
C ARG A 112 19.27 14.11 -2.55
N PHE A 113 18.69 15.08 -3.26
CA PHE A 113 18.91 16.51 -3.10
C PHE A 113 17.73 17.22 -2.43
N GLY A 114 16.66 16.49 -2.08
CA GLY A 114 15.44 17.04 -1.48
C GLY A 114 14.43 17.62 -2.48
N ASN A 115 14.63 17.43 -3.78
CA ASN A 115 13.65 17.86 -4.80
C ASN A 115 12.53 16.82 -4.95
N LEU A 116 11.33 17.27 -5.32
CA LEU A 116 10.25 16.33 -5.63
C LEU A 116 10.57 15.49 -6.87
N THR A 117 10.39 14.17 -6.76
CA THR A 117 10.51 13.25 -7.88
C THR A 117 9.35 13.43 -8.87
N PRO A 118 9.52 13.14 -10.17
CA PRO A 118 8.50 13.41 -11.20
C PRO A 118 7.11 12.83 -10.90
N ALA A 119 7.03 11.68 -10.23
CA ALA A 119 5.78 11.02 -9.84
C ALA A 119 4.97 11.80 -8.78
N PHE A 120 5.59 12.74 -8.07
CA PHE A 120 4.98 13.53 -6.99
C PHE A 120 4.87 15.03 -7.30
N ILE A 121 5.33 15.49 -8.47
CA ILE A 121 5.10 16.88 -8.92
C ILE A 121 3.60 17.15 -8.98
N GLY A 122 3.15 18.25 -8.36
CA GLY A 122 1.74 18.65 -8.29
C GLY A 122 0.94 18.03 -7.13
N ILE A 123 1.52 17.09 -6.39
CA ILE A 123 0.86 16.44 -5.25
C ILE A 123 1.08 17.24 -3.96
N GLN A 124 -0.01 17.43 -3.21
CA GLN A 124 0.03 18.07 -1.89
C GLN A 124 0.29 17.03 -0.79
N ALA A 125 0.99 17.45 0.27
CA ALA A 125 1.18 16.63 1.47
C ALA A 125 -0.18 16.15 2.02
N GLY A 126 -0.27 14.87 2.37
CA GLY A 126 -1.53 14.23 2.78
C GLY A 126 -2.57 13.99 1.69
N LYS A 127 -2.28 14.29 0.42
CA LYS A 127 -3.19 14.10 -0.72
C LYS A 127 -2.62 13.16 -1.80
N TRP A 128 -1.97 12.10 -1.35
CA TRP A 128 -1.43 11.01 -2.16
C TRP A 128 -2.08 9.67 -1.82
N VAL A 129 -2.26 8.82 -2.83
CA VAL A 129 -2.97 7.54 -2.70
C VAL A 129 -2.04 6.46 -2.14
N CYS A 130 -0.92 6.15 -2.81
CA CYS A 130 0.12 5.26 -2.30
C CYS A 130 1.48 5.63 -2.93
N ALA A 131 2.59 5.20 -2.34
CA ALA A 131 3.92 5.63 -2.76
C ALA A 131 4.27 5.16 -4.19
N GLN A 132 3.70 4.03 -4.61
CA GLN A 132 3.90 3.46 -5.95
C GLN A 132 3.00 4.12 -7.01
N TYR A 133 1.80 4.57 -6.64
CA TYR A 133 0.85 5.25 -7.52
C TYR A 133 0.28 6.48 -6.80
N PRO A 134 1.02 7.60 -6.76
CA PRO A 134 0.67 8.75 -5.92
C PRO A 134 -0.67 9.40 -6.27
N TYR A 135 -1.02 9.41 -7.56
CA TYR A 135 -2.31 9.86 -8.11
C TYR A 135 -3.44 8.81 -8.01
N GLY A 136 -3.12 7.59 -7.58
CA GLY A 136 -4.01 6.42 -7.64
C GLY A 136 -3.73 5.51 -8.83
N PHE A 137 -4.22 4.28 -8.76
CA PHE A 137 -3.99 3.27 -9.80
C PHE A 137 -4.96 3.48 -10.98
N GLY A 138 -4.42 3.80 -12.15
CA GLY A 138 -5.18 3.91 -13.40
C GLY A 138 -4.95 2.69 -14.29
N VAL A 139 -6.01 1.97 -14.63
CA VAL A 139 -5.93 0.87 -15.61
C VAL A 139 -6.06 1.45 -17.01
N THR A 140 -4.95 1.77 -17.67
CA THR A 140 -4.96 2.05 -19.11
C THR A 140 -5.28 0.76 -19.85
N MET A 141 -6.41 0.71 -20.58
CA MET A 141 -6.65 -0.39 -21.53
C MET A 141 -5.51 -0.43 -22.54
N GLY A 142 -4.69 -1.49 -22.50
CA GLY A 142 -3.50 -1.65 -23.35
C GLY A 142 -2.19 -1.92 -22.62
N GLY A 143 -2.13 -1.84 -21.28
CA GLY A 143 -1.01 -2.37 -20.50
C GLY A 143 0.34 -1.63 -20.65
N GLN A 144 0.34 -0.41 -21.18
CA GLN A 144 1.51 0.47 -21.13
C GLN A 144 1.49 1.35 -19.88
N TRP A 145 2.57 1.23 -19.11
CA TRP A 145 2.87 2.03 -17.93
C TRP A 145 3.47 3.38 -18.34
N ARG A 146 3.14 4.44 -17.60
CA ARG A 146 3.85 5.72 -17.57
C ARG A 146 4.17 6.05 -16.11
#